data_AF-A0A9P6BNF1-F1
#
_entry.id   AF-A0A9P6BNF1-F1
#
_cell.length_a   1.000
_cell.length_b   1.000
_cell.length_c   1.000
_cell.angle_alpha   90.00
_cell.angle_beta   90.00
_cell.angle_gamma   90.00
#
_symmetry.space_group_name_H-M   'P 1'
#
loop_
_entity.id
_entity.type
_entity.pdbx_description
1 polymer ?
#
loop_
_entity_poly.entity_id
_entity_poly.type
_entity_poly.pdbx_seq_one_letter_code
_entity_poly.pdbx_strand_id
1 'polypeptide(L)'
;MRVGGGTKKAKIGLVETKLAIIPGAGGTQRLPRLIGIPKAKELIYSSKILNSAAAKEMGILNHAVEEESGFNKALEIAREILPMGPLAVRMAKSAIDKGTQFEIDSGLEYEQACYAQIMPSEDRLEGLAAFREKRKPAYKGK
;
A
#
# COMPACT_ATOMS: atom_id res chain seq x y z
N MET A 1 0.64 -3.04 0.20
CA MET A 1 2.12 -3.04 0.12
C MET A 1 2.56 -4.02 -0.95
N ARG A 2 3.69 -3.77 -1.62
CA ARG A 2 4.20 -4.62 -2.72
C ARG A 2 5.58 -5.17 -2.34
N VAL A 3 5.72 -6.49 -2.39
CA VAL A 3 6.96 -7.22 -2.08
C VAL A 3 7.36 -8.03 -3.31
N GLY A 4 8.57 -7.81 -3.82
CA GLY A 4 9.14 -8.60 -4.91
C GLY A 4 10.16 -9.62 -4.41
N GLY A 5 10.05 -10.87 -4.87
CA GLY A 5 11.10 -11.89 -4.69
C GLY A 5 12.14 -11.81 -5.81
N GLY A 6 13.25 -12.51 -5.61
CA GLY A 6 14.35 -12.68 -6.56
C GLY A 6 14.84 -11.34 -7.07
N THR A 7 15.64 -10.63 -6.25
CA THR A 7 16.16 -9.28 -6.50
C THR A 7 16.50 -9.00 -7.96
N LYS A 8 17.14 -9.96 -8.65
CA LYS A 8 17.55 -9.86 -10.07
C LYS A 8 16.65 -10.60 -11.07
N LYS A 9 15.79 -11.53 -10.63
CA LYS A 9 15.03 -12.44 -11.50
C LYS A 9 13.64 -11.93 -11.88
N ALA A 10 12.97 -11.20 -10.99
CA ALA A 10 11.63 -10.70 -11.28
C ALA A 10 11.62 -9.77 -12.49
N LYS A 11 10.48 -9.71 -13.18
CA LYS A 11 10.26 -8.83 -14.34
C LYS A 11 9.05 -7.96 -14.06
N ILE A 12 9.27 -6.66 -13.91
CA ILE A 12 8.24 -5.68 -13.54
C ILE A 12 8.29 -4.54 -14.56
N GLY A 13 7.18 -4.31 -15.25
CA GLY A 13 7.09 -3.24 -16.25
C GLY A 13 5.73 -3.24 -16.95
N LEU A 14 5.43 -2.15 -17.64
CA LEU A 14 4.29 -2.01 -18.54
C LEU A 14 4.83 -2.03 -19.97
N VAL A 15 4.57 -3.11 -20.70
CA VAL A 15 5.17 -3.41 -22.01
C VAL A 15 4.23 -3.18 -23.19
N GLU A 16 3.06 -2.62 -22.93
CA GLU A 16 1.95 -2.42 -23.88
C GLU A 16 2.36 -1.60 -25.11
N THR A 17 3.26 -0.62 -24.96
CA THR A 17 3.69 0.25 -26.08
C THR A 17 4.53 -0.50 -27.12
N LYS A 18 5.18 -1.62 -26.76
CA LYS A 18 5.80 -2.54 -27.75
C LYS A 18 4.79 -3.21 -28.67
N LEU A 19 3.54 -3.30 -28.24
CA LEU A 19 2.44 -3.92 -28.98
C LEU A 19 1.54 -2.87 -29.64
N ALA A 20 2.00 -1.63 -29.77
CA ALA A 20 1.23 -0.51 -30.29
C ALA A 20 -0.11 -0.25 -29.56
N ILE A 21 -0.17 -0.59 -28.26
CA ILE A 21 -1.30 -0.30 -27.38
C ILE A 21 -0.82 0.41 -26.10
N ILE A 22 -1.75 0.84 -25.24
CA ILE A 22 -1.43 1.49 -23.97
C ILE A 22 -1.86 0.62 -22.77
N PRO A 23 -1.31 0.84 -21.57
CA PRO A 23 -1.80 0.19 -20.36
C PRO A 23 -3.27 0.52 -20.07
N GLY A 24 -4.17 -0.40 -20.42
CA GLY A 24 -5.63 -0.21 -20.34
C GLY A 24 -6.26 -0.46 -18.97
N ALA A 25 -5.58 -1.18 -18.07
CA ALA A 25 -6.10 -1.53 -16.74
C ALA A 25 -5.72 -0.51 -15.64
N GLY A 26 -5.48 0.74 -16.03
CA GLY A 26 -5.12 1.85 -15.12
C GLY A 26 -3.62 2.01 -14.84
N GLY A 27 -2.74 1.35 -15.61
CA GLY A 27 -1.28 1.54 -15.51
C GLY A 27 -0.85 2.99 -15.75
N THR A 28 -1.48 3.66 -16.72
CA THR A 28 -1.28 5.09 -17.02
C THR A 28 -1.75 6.04 -15.90
N GLN A 29 -2.51 5.54 -14.93
CA GLN A 29 -3.05 6.34 -13.82
C GLN A 29 -2.32 6.04 -12.52
N ARG A 30 -2.13 4.76 -12.18
CA ARG A 30 -1.56 4.34 -10.90
C ARG A 30 -0.05 4.50 -10.85
N LEU A 31 0.66 4.19 -11.94
CA LEU A 31 2.12 4.29 -11.97
C LEU A 31 2.63 5.74 -11.76
N PRO A 32 2.15 6.78 -12.47
CA PRO A 32 2.61 8.15 -12.23
C PRO A 32 2.26 8.68 -10.84
N ARG A 33 1.14 8.24 -10.25
CA ARG A 33 0.79 8.57 -8.86
C ARG A 33 1.70 7.89 -7.84
N LEU A 34 2.28 6.73 -8.21
CA LEU A 34 3.16 5.97 -7.33
C LEU A 34 4.62 6.44 -7.37
N ILE A 35 5.17 6.71 -8.56
CA ILE A 35 6.61 6.99 -8.76
C ILE A 35 6.90 8.35 -9.37
N GLY A 36 5.88 9.19 -9.54
CA GLY A 36 5.97 10.47 -10.23
C GLY A 36 5.84 10.36 -11.75
N ILE A 37 5.35 11.45 -12.36
CA ILE A 37 5.08 11.52 -13.81
C ILE A 37 6.34 11.25 -14.65
N PRO A 38 7.53 11.82 -14.38
CA PRO A 38 8.70 11.63 -15.24
C PRO A 38 9.13 10.16 -15.34
N LYS A 39 9.27 9.48 -14.20
CA LYS A 39 9.68 8.06 -14.16
C LYS A 39 8.63 7.15 -14.81
N ALA A 40 7.35 7.42 -14.58
CA ALA A 40 6.28 6.63 -15.19
C ALA A 40 6.25 6.77 -16.72
N LYS A 41 6.48 7.98 -17.25
CA LYS A 41 6.61 8.22 -18.69
C LYS A 41 7.77 7.42 -19.28
N GLU A 42 8.96 7.49 -18.66
CA GLU A 42 10.12 6.72 -19.11
C GLU A 42 9.79 5.23 -19.23
N LEU A 43 9.20 4.62 -18.20
CA LEU A 43 8.88 3.20 -18.20
C LEU A 43 7.81 2.82 -19.22
N ILE A 44 6.71 3.58 -19.31
CA ILE A 44 5.60 3.28 -20.22
C ILE A 44 6.04 3.48 -21.68
N TYR A 45 6.76 4.56 -21.99
CA TYR A 45 7.16 4.84 -23.37
C TYR A 45 8.25 3.88 -23.86
N SER A 46 9.20 3.52 -23.00
CA SER A 46 10.28 2.60 -23.37
C SER A 46 9.91 1.11 -23.28
N SER A 47 8.78 0.77 -22.63
CA SER A 47 8.45 -0.62 -22.29
C SER A 47 9.59 -1.35 -21.56
N LYS A 48 10.33 -0.61 -20.70
CA LYS A 48 11.46 -1.12 -19.93
C LYS A 48 10.97 -2.07 -18.84
N ILE A 49 11.67 -3.20 -18.71
CA ILE A 49 11.44 -4.19 -17.66
C ILE A 49 12.49 -4.00 -16.58
N LEU A 50 12.04 -3.89 -15.33
CA LEU A 50 12.86 -3.77 -14.14
C LEU A 50 12.91 -5.11 -13.41
N ASN A 51 14.01 -5.33 -12.69
CA ASN A 51 14.07 -6.37 -11.65
C ASN A 51 13.54 -5.84 -10.31
N SER A 52 13.38 -6.73 -9.31
CA SER A 52 12.85 -6.36 -7.99
C SER A 52 13.69 -5.29 -7.31
N ALA A 53 15.04 -5.35 -7.40
CA ALA A 53 15.92 -4.36 -6.80
C ALA A 53 15.68 -2.95 -7.39
N ALA A 54 15.73 -2.82 -8.70
CA ALA A 54 15.49 -1.55 -9.39
C ALA A 54 14.05 -1.03 -9.17
N ALA A 55 13.07 -1.93 -9.16
CA ALA A 55 11.68 -1.57 -8.87
C ALA A 55 11.49 -1.04 -7.44
N LYS A 56 12.25 -1.56 -6.46
CA LYS A 56 12.28 -1.03 -5.09
C LYS A 56 12.90 0.37 -5.04
N GLU A 57 14.06 0.57 -5.68
CA GLU A 57 14.72 1.88 -5.74
C GLU A 57 13.85 2.96 -6.40
N MET A 58 13.06 2.57 -7.41
CA MET A 58 12.11 3.47 -8.05
C MET A 58 10.85 3.76 -7.22
N GLY A 59 10.61 3.04 -6.12
CA GLY A 59 9.40 3.18 -5.29
C GLY A 59 8.19 2.36 -5.78
N ILE A 60 8.37 1.51 -6.79
CA ILE A 60 7.31 0.59 -7.25
C ILE A 60 7.09 -0.50 -6.21
N LEU A 61 8.16 -1.07 -5.66
CA LEU A 61 8.08 -2.05 -4.56
C LEU A 61 8.40 -1.39 -3.22
N ASN A 62 7.73 -1.83 -2.16
CA ASN A 62 8.11 -1.48 -0.79
C ASN A 62 9.35 -2.29 -0.35
N HIS A 63 9.40 -3.57 -0.74
CA HIS A 63 10.49 -4.49 -0.41
C HIS A 63 10.89 -5.33 -1.62
N ALA A 64 12.18 -5.64 -1.69
CA ALA A 64 12.75 -6.62 -2.61
C ALA A 64 13.63 -7.55 -1.77
N VAL A 65 13.46 -8.86 -1.94
CA VAL A 65 14.18 -9.89 -1.18
C VAL A 65 14.95 -10.81 -2.12
N GLU A 66 16.01 -11.44 -1.61
CA GLU A 66 16.88 -12.33 -2.39
C GLU A 66 16.19 -13.67 -2.70
N GLU A 67 15.36 -14.17 -1.79
CA GLU A 67 14.57 -15.37 -2.01
C GLU A 67 13.68 -15.20 -3.24
N GLU A 68 13.53 -16.27 -4.03
CA GLU A 68 12.78 -16.22 -5.29
C GLU A 68 11.34 -15.72 -5.11
N SER A 69 10.75 -15.98 -3.94
CA SER A 69 9.41 -15.52 -3.57
C SER A 69 9.47 -14.48 -2.46
N GLY A 70 8.69 -13.41 -2.60
CA GLY A 70 8.46 -12.40 -1.56
C GLY A 70 7.53 -12.87 -0.43
N PHE A 71 7.07 -14.12 -0.45
CA PHE A 71 6.02 -14.63 0.45
C PHE A 71 6.36 -14.48 1.94
N ASN A 72 7.56 -14.89 2.36
CA ASN A 72 7.95 -14.83 3.76
C ASN A 72 7.94 -13.39 4.30
N LYS A 73 8.45 -12.44 3.50
CA LYS A 73 8.43 -11.03 3.87
C LYS A 73 7.01 -10.45 3.86
N ALA A 74 6.16 -10.87 2.93
CA ALA A 74 4.76 -10.49 2.94
C ALA A 74 4.02 -11.03 4.19
N LEU A 75 4.31 -12.27 4.60
CA LEU A 75 3.73 -12.89 5.78
C LEU A 75 4.22 -12.23 7.08
N GLU A 76 5.49 -11.85 7.14
CA GLU A 76 6.06 -11.05 8.23
C GLU A 76 5.27 -9.75 8.42
N ILE A 77 5.10 -8.97 7.35
CA ILE A 77 4.34 -7.71 7.39
C ILE A 77 2.87 -7.96 7.76
N ALA A 78 2.25 -9.02 7.23
CA ALA A 78 0.88 -9.37 7.59
C ALA A 78 0.75 -9.67 9.08
N ARG A 79 1.73 -10.36 9.69
CA ARG A 79 1.77 -10.64 11.14
C ARG A 79 1.93 -9.40 11.99
N GLU A 80 2.53 -8.33 11.47
CA GLU A 80 2.58 -7.03 12.16
C GLU A 80 1.23 -6.31 12.12
N ILE A 81 0.48 -6.45 11.02
CA ILE A 81 -0.84 -5.80 10.83
C ILE A 81 -1.96 -6.54 11.56
N LEU A 82 -1.93 -7.88 11.59
CA LEU A 82 -2.97 -8.73 12.19
C LEU A 82 -3.36 -8.35 13.64
N PRO A 83 -2.45 -8.01 14.57
CA PRO A 83 -2.81 -7.62 15.93
C PRO A 83 -3.33 -6.18 16.06
N MET A 84 -3.40 -5.40 14.98
CA MET A 84 -3.91 -4.04 15.02
C MET A 84 -5.45 -4.02 15.06
N GLY A 85 -6.04 -2.90 15.51
CA GLY A 85 -7.48 -2.73 15.54
C GLY A 85 -8.09 -2.86 14.13
N PRO A 86 -8.89 -3.89 13.83
CA PRO A 86 -9.32 -4.20 12.46
C PRO A 86 -10.24 -3.12 11.88
N LEU A 87 -11.08 -2.48 12.71
CA LEU A 87 -11.87 -1.31 12.28
C LEU A 87 -10.97 -0.12 11.95
N ALA A 88 -9.95 0.14 12.78
CA ALA A 88 -8.99 1.22 12.54
C ALA A 88 -8.18 1.01 11.26
N VAL A 89 -7.67 -0.21 11.01
CA VAL A 89 -6.96 -0.54 9.77
C VAL A 89 -7.86 -0.36 8.54
N ARG A 90 -9.14 -0.77 8.62
CA ARG A 90 -10.12 -0.58 7.54
C ARG A 90 -10.35 0.90 7.25
N MET A 91 -10.55 1.70 8.29
CA MET A 91 -10.82 3.13 8.15
C MET A 91 -9.59 3.91 7.69
N ALA A 92 -8.39 3.56 8.17
CA ALA A 92 -7.14 4.11 7.68
C ALA A 92 -6.94 3.84 6.18
N LYS A 93 -7.22 2.61 5.72
CA LYS A 93 -7.19 2.28 4.29
C LYS A 93 -8.17 3.13 3.49
N SER A 94 -9.41 3.27 3.97
CA SER A 94 -10.44 4.10 3.33
C SER A 94 -9.99 5.56 3.22
N ALA A 95 -9.51 6.14 4.31
CA ALA A 95 -9.03 7.51 4.38
C ALA A 95 -7.89 7.76 3.38
N ILE A 96 -6.93 6.84 3.27
CA ILE A 96 -5.82 6.95 2.31
C ILE A 96 -6.31 6.76 0.86
N ASP A 97 -7.01 5.66 0.57
CA ASP A 97 -7.35 5.28 -0.81
C ASP A 97 -8.29 6.32 -1.47
N LYS A 98 -9.22 6.89 -0.70
CA LYS A 98 -10.18 7.88 -1.19
C LYS A 98 -9.73 9.31 -0.92
N GLY A 99 -9.23 9.60 0.28
CA GLY A 99 -8.83 10.96 0.67
C GLY A 99 -7.73 11.54 -0.22
N THR A 100 -6.80 10.71 -0.69
CA THR A 100 -5.74 11.13 -1.63
C THR A 100 -6.24 11.48 -3.04
N GLN A 101 -7.52 11.24 -3.35
CA GLN A 101 -8.13 11.68 -4.60
C GLN A 101 -8.77 13.07 -4.51
N PHE A 102 -8.86 13.64 -3.30
CA PHE A 102 -9.40 14.97 -3.07
C PHE A 102 -8.29 16.03 -2.97
N GLU A 103 -8.69 17.29 -2.97
CA GLU A 103 -7.84 18.36 -2.45
C GLU A 103 -7.63 18.16 -0.94
N ILE A 104 -6.56 18.78 -0.41
CA ILE A 104 -6.11 18.52 0.96
C ILE A 104 -7.21 18.75 2.00
N ASP A 105 -7.99 19.83 1.88
CA ASP A 105 -9.03 20.17 2.85
C ASP A 105 -10.17 19.14 2.86
N SER A 106 -10.70 18.77 1.69
CA SER A 106 -11.69 17.70 1.58
C SER A 106 -11.14 16.32 1.96
N GLY A 107 -9.84 16.08 1.75
CA GLY A 107 -9.14 14.90 2.24
C GLY A 107 -9.14 14.80 3.77
N LEU A 108 -8.87 15.93 4.44
CA LEU A 108 -8.90 16.03 5.91
C LEU A 108 -10.31 15.85 6.47
N GLU A 109 -11.33 16.43 5.81
CA GLU A 109 -12.74 16.19 6.18
C GLU A 109 -13.11 14.71 6.06
N TYR A 110 -12.67 14.04 4.99
CA TYR A 110 -12.92 12.61 4.81
C TYR A 110 -12.18 11.75 5.84
N GLU A 111 -10.95 12.14 6.24
CA GLU A 111 -10.22 11.51 7.34
C GLU A 111 -10.99 11.62 8.65
N GLN A 112 -11.51 12.81 8.99
CA GLN A 112 -12.32 13.03 10.19
C GLN A 112 -13.58 12.16 10.18
N ALA A 113 -14.28 12.09 9.05
CA ALA A 113 -15.45 11.22 8.90
C ALA A 113 -15.08 9.73 9.11
N CYS A 114 -13.90 9.32 8.61
CA CYS A 114 -13.40 7.97 8.82
C CYS A 114 -13.05 7.70 10.29
N TYR A 115 -12.45 8.66 10.97
CA TYR A 115 -12.10 8.58 12.39
C TYR A 115 -13.35 8.53 13.29
N ALA A 116 -14.39 9.30 12.96
CA ALA A 116 -15.65 9.32 13.68
C ALA A 116 -16.32 7.93 13.78
N GLN A 117 -16.15 7.08 12.76
CA GLN A 117 -16.64 5.68 12.76
C GLN A 117 -15.94 4.80 13.81
N ILE A 118 -14.72 5.15 14.21
CA ILE A 118 -13.91 4.38 15.17
C ILE A 118 -14.22 4.83 16.61
N MET A 119 -14.59 6.10 16.83
CA MET A 119 -14.81 6.65 18.18
C MET A 119 -15.76 5.83 19.07
N PRO A 120 -16.90 5.32 18.59
CA PRO A 120 -17.80 4.55 19.45
C PRO A 120 -17.39 3.07 19.61
N SER A 121 -16.31 2.60 18.98
CA SER A 121 -15.99 1.18 18.91
C SER A 121 -15.46 0.62 20.25
N GLU A 122 -15.80 -0.64 20.52
CA GLU A 122 -15.28 -1.39 21.68
C GLU A 122 -13.75 -1.53 21.59
N ASP A 123 -13.23 -1.77 20.38
CA ASP A 123 -11.80 -1.91 20.13
C ASP A 123 -11.01 -0.66 20.55
N ARG A 124 -11.56 0.55 20.40
CA ARG A 124 -10.90 1.77 20.84
C ARG A 124 -10.77 1.81 22.37
N LEU A 125 -11.83 1.44 23.08
CA LEU A 125 -11.83 1.40 24.55
C LEU A 125 -10.85 0.34 25.07
N GLU A 126 -10.86 -0.84 24.47
CA GLU A 126 -9.90 -1.91 24.76
C GLU A 126 -8.46 -1.49 24.48
N GLY A 127 -8.19 -0.82 23.37
CA GLY A 127 -6.86 -0.31 23.04
C GLY A 127 -6.32 0.67 24.09
N LEU A 128 -7.17 1.60 24.54
CA LEU A 128 -6.81 2.56 25.60
C LEU A 128 -6.60 1.87 26.96
N ALA A 129 -7.46 0.91 27.31
CA ALA A 129 -7.33 0.14 28.54
C ALA A 129 -6.04 -0.70 28.55
N ALA A 130 -5.79 -1.45 27.48
CA ALA A 130 -4.61 -2.30 27.31
C ALA A 130 -3.31 -1.48 27.34
N PHE A 131 -3.31 -0.29 26.72
CA PHE A 131 -2.17 0.63 26.77
C PHE A 131 -1.88 1.10 28.20
N ARG A 132 -2.93 1.54 28.93
CA ARG A 132 -2.82 1.95 30.34
C ARG A 132 -2.33 0.80 31.24
N GLU A 133 -2.79 -0.41 30.97
CA GLU A 133 -2.45 -1.63 31.72
C GLU A 133 -1.16 -2.32 31.25
N LYS A 134 -0.48 -1.78 30.23
CA LYS A 134 0.75 -2.34 29.62
C LYS A 134 0.62 -3.81 29.21
N ARG A 135 -0.55 -4.19 28.70
CA ARG A 135 -0.84 -5.53 28.19
C ARG A 135 -1.13 -5.49 26.69
N LYS A 136 -1.15 -6.67 26.05
CA LYS A 136 -1.59 -6.77 24.66
C LYS A 136 -3.11 -6.57 24.59
N PRO A 137 -3.62 -5.74 23.65
CA PRO A 137 -5.04 -5.59 23.43
C PRO A 137 -5.64 -6.82 22.72
N ALA A 138 -6.91 -7.09 22.97
CA ALA A 138 -7.68 -8.16 22.34
C ALA A 138 -8.83 -7.58 21.51
N TYR A 139 -8.52 -7.13 20.29
CA TYR A 139 -9.50 -6.55 19.39
C TYR A 139 -10.46 -7.59 18.78
N LYS A 140 -11.73 -7.21 18.61
CA LYS A 140 -12.82 -8.06 18.10
C LYS A 140 -13.49 -7.50 16.85
N GLY A 141 -13.12 -6.29 16.41
CA GLY A 141 -13.71 -5.62 15.25
C GLY A 141 -15.11 -5.10 15.50
N LYS A 142 -15.35 -4.59 16.71
CA LYS A 142 -16.61 -4.00 17.16
C LYS A 142 -16.34 -2.67 17.85
#